data_AF-X1D2Z6-F1
#
_entry.id   AF-X1D2Z6-F1
#
_cell.length_a   1.000
_cell.length_b   1.000
_cell.length_c   1.000
_cell.angle_alpha   90.00
_cell.angle_beta   90.00
_cell.angle_gamma   90.00
#
_symmetry.space_group_name_H-M   'P 1'
#
loop_
_entity.id
_entity.type
_entity.pdbx_description
1 polymer ?
#
loop_
_entity_poly.entity_id
_entity_poly.type
_entity_poly.pdbx_seq_one_letter_code
_entity_poly.pdbx_strand_id
1 'polypeptide(L)' 'ADIPRVAMAVAIGEVWTNAIQPLYAVPVLAIAGLHIRDIMGYSVIALLVNGAIYLTALTFF' A
#
# COMPACT_ATOMS: atom_id res chain seq x y z
N ALA A 1 -3.39 -4.33 25.39
CA ALA A 1 -3.51 -3.84 24.01
C ALA A 1 -4.77 -4.45 23.42
N ASP A 2 -5.67 -3.64 22.90
CA ASP A 2 -6.93 -4.13 22.34
C ASP A 2 -6.65 -4.90 21.05
N ILE A 3 -7.17 -6.13 20.98
CA ILE A 3 -7.05 -7.02 19.82
C ILE A 3 -7.40 -6.31 18.50
N PRO A 4 -8.47 -5.50 18.40
CA PRO A 4 -8.81 -4.80 17.16
C PRO A 4 -7.75 -3.80 16.71
N ARG A 5 -7.09 -3.11 17.66
CA ARG A 5 -6.06 -2.10 17.35
C ARG A 5 -4.79 -2.77 16.82
N VAL A 6 -4.40 -3.90 17.40
CA VAL A 6 -3.27 -4.69 16.92
C VAL A 6 -3.56 -5.29 15.55
N ALA A 7 -4.77 -5.84 15.34
CA ALA A 7 -5.19 -6.38 14.05
C ALA A 7 -5.19 -5.32 12.94
N MET A 8 -5.67 -4.11 13.24
CA MET A 8 -5.65 -2.99 12.30
C MET A 8 -4.22 -2.56 11.95
N ALA A 9 -3.32 -2.49 12.93
CA ALA A 9 -1.91 -2.16 12.68
C ALA A 9 -1.24 -3.18 11.75
N VAL A 10 -1.54 -4.47 11.91
CA VAL A 10 -1.06 -5.54 11.01
C VAL A 10 -1.65 -5.38 9.61
N ALA A 11 -2.96 -5.11 9.49
CA ALA A 11 -3.62 -4.89 8.20
C ALA A 11 -3.04 -3.68 7.45
N ILE A 12 -2.75 -2.58 8.15
CA ILE A 12 -2.08 -1.41 7.56
C ILE A 12 -0.67 -1.79 7.06
N GLY A 13 0.08 -2.58 7.84
CA GLY A 13 1.38 -3.09 7.43
C GLY A 13 1.34 -3.98 6.19
N GLU A 14 0.32 -4.84 6.09
CA GLU A 14 0.10 -5.72 4.94
C GLU A 14 -0.18 -4.92 3.65
N VAL A 15 -1.10 -3.96 3.72
CA VAL A 15 -1.40 -3.05 2.59
C VAL A 15 -0.17 -2.23 2.19
N TRP A 16 0.65 -1.79 3.16
CA TRP A 16 1.87 -1.04 2.90
C TRP A 16 2.89 -1.85 2.08
N THR A 17 3.18 -3.08 2.51
CA THR A 17 4.13 -3.95 1.79
C THR A 17 3.62 -4.37 0.41
N ASN A 18 2.31 -4.54 0.27
CA ASN A 18 1.65 -4.84 -1.00
C ASN A 18 1.77 -3.69 -2.01
N ALA A 19 1.89 -2.44 -1.54
CA ALA A 19 2.13 -1.30 -2.42
C ALA A 19 3.60 -1.22 -2.90
N ILE A 20 4.58 -1.68 -2.10
CA ILE A 20 6.00 -1.74 -2.54
C ILE A 20 6.15 -2.67 -3.74
N GLN A 21 5.47 -3.83 -3.69
CA GLN A 21 5.56 -4.84 -4.73
C GLN A 21 4.17 -5.35 -5.10
N PRO A 22 3.53 -4.74 -6.12
CA PRO A 22 2.15 -5.06 -6.48
C PRO A 22 2.07 -6.35 -7.32
N LEU A 23 2.43 -7.49 -6.72
CA LEU A 23 2.43 -8.80 -7.38
C LEU A 23 1.02 -9.27 -7.75
N TYR A 24 0.02 -8.87 -6.95
CA TYR A 24 -1.40 -9.10 -7.23
C TYR A 24 -1.92 -8.29 -8.43
N ALA A 25 -1.20 -7.24 -8.85
CA ALA A 25 -1.58 -6.44 -10.01
C ALA A 25 -1.08 -7.05 -11.33
N VAL A 26 -0.10 -7.96 -11.29
CA VAL A 26 0.47 -8.59 -12.50
C VAL A 26 -0.58 -9.32 -13.36
N PRO A 27 -1.53 -10.10 -12.81
CA PRO A 27 -2.58 -10.75 -13.59
C PRO A 27 -3.52 -9.73 -14.25
N VAL A 28 -3.88 -8.68 -13.52
CA VAL A 28 -4.78 -7.62 -14.02
C VAL A 28 -4.11 -6.82 -15.14
N LEU A 29 -2.82 -6.52 -14.97
CA LEU A 29 -1.99 -5.88 -16.00
C LEU A 29 -1.89 -6.71 -17.27
N ALA A 30 -1.75 -8.04 -17.15
CA ALA A 30 -1.72 -8.94 -18.29
C ALA A 30 -3.04 -8.93 -19.08
N ILE A 31 -4.18 -8.83 -18.39
CA ILE A 31 -5.50 -8.70 -19.02
C ILE A 31 -5.68 -7.32 -19.67
N ALA A 32 -5.18 -6.26 -19.01
CA ALA A 32 -5.28 -4.88 -19.50
C ALA A 32 -4.26 -4.53 -20.60
N GLY A 33 -3.27 -5.39 -20.87
CA GLY A 33 -2.21 -5.14 -21.84
C GLY A 33 -1.25 -4.01 -21.42
N LEU A 34 -1.19 -3.70 -20.12
CA LEU A 34 -0.41 -2.60 -19.57
C LEU A 34 0.98 -3.05 -19.11
N HIS A 35 1.93 -2.12 -19.09
CA HIS A 35 3.28 -2.41 -18.64
C HIS A 35 3.40 -2.32 -17.11
N ILE A 36 4.12 -3.28 -16.51
CA ILE A 36 4.38 -3.34 -15.05
C ILE A 36 5.01 -2.04 -14.52
N ARG A 37 5.81 -1.38 -15.35
CA ARG A 37 6.53 -0.15 -15.00
C ARG A 37 5.58 1.01 -14.70
N ASP A 38 4.43 1.07 -15.36
CA ASP A 38 3.47 2.15 -15.19
C ASP A 38 2.74 2.02 -13.84
N ILE A 39 2.40 0.79 -13.45
CA ILE A 39 1.81 0.52 -12.13
C ILE A 39 2.82 0.68 -11.00
N MET A 40 4.06 0.22 -11.16
CA MET A 40 5.06 0.36 -10.08
C MET A 40 5.38 1.83 -9.80
N GLY A 41 5.42 2.69 -10.83
CA GLY A 41 5.56 4.14 -10.65
C GLY A 41 4.41 4.74 -9.84
N TYR A 42 3.16 4.36 -10.15
CA TYR A 42 1.99 4.77 -9.37
C TYR A 42 2.03 4.25 -7.93
N SER A 43 2.38 2.97 -7.73
CA SER A 43 2.43 2.36 -6.40
C SER A 43 3.47 3.01 -5.48
N VAL A 44 4.61 3.47 -6.01
CA VAL A 44 5.61 4.23 -5.25
C VAL A 44 5.05 5.57 -4.78
N ILE A 45 4.33 6.29 -5.65
CA ILE A 45 3.67 7.56 -5.27
C ILE A 45 2.60 7.30 -4.21
N ALA A 46 1.76 6.28 -4.41
CA ALA A 46 0.72 5.90 -3.46
C ALA A 46 1.31 5.49 -2.10
N LEU A 47 2.48 4.85 -2.08
CA LEU A 47 3.20 4.50 -0.86
C LEU A 47 3.70 5.73 -0.11
N LEU A 48 4.29 6.70 -0.80
CA LEU A 48 4.72 7.96 -0.18
C LEU A 48 3.53 8.75 0.38
N VAL A 49 2.41 8.81 -0.35
CA VAL A 49 1.19 9.51 0.09
C VAL A 49 0.58 8.82 1.31
N ASN A 50 0.41 7.50 1.28
CA ASN A 50 -0.05 6.75 2.45
C ASN A 50 0.90 6.95 3.64
N GLY A 51 2.20 7.07 3.39
CA GLY A 51 3.20 7.32 4.43
C GLY A 51 2.99 8.61 5.15
N ALA A 52 2.81 9.68 4.37
CA ALA A 52 2.50 11.00 4.89
C ALA A 52 1.20 10.98 5.71
N ILE A 53 0.17 10.27 5.23
CA ILE A 53 -1.13 10.17 5.93
C ILE A 53 -0.97 9.42 7.26
N TYR A 54 -0.29 8.27 7.30
CA TYR A 54 -0.09 7.53 8.55
C TYR A 54 0.85 8.26 9.52
N LEU A 55 1.90 8.93 9.03
CA LEU A 55 2.79 9.75 9.86
C LEU A 55 2.05 10.93 10.48
N THR A 56 1.22 11.62 9.71
CA THR A 56 0.40 12.73 10.23
C THR A 56 -0.63 12.21 11.23
N ALA A 57 -1.32 11.10 10.94
CA ALA A 57 -2.23 10.48 11.90
C ALA A 57 -1.52 10.11 13.22
N LEU A 58 -0.32 9.54 13.16
CA LEU A 58 0.45 9.14 14.35
C LEU A 58 0.99 10.34 15.16
N THR A 59 1.25 11.48 14.51
CA THR A 59 1.84 12.66 15.17
C THR A 59 0.79 13.62 15.72
N PHE A 60 -0.42 13.65 15.15
CA PHE A 60 -1.48 14.57 15.53
C PHE A 60 -2.62 13.94 16.35
N PHE A 61 -2.72 12.60 16.43
CA PHE A 61 -3.73 11.87 17.20
C PHE A 61 -3.08 10.77 18.07
#